data_AF-A0A8S9SD58-F1
#
_entry.id   AF-A0A8S9SD58-F1
#
_cell.length_a   1.000
_cell.length_b   1.000
_cell.length_c   1.000
_cell.angle_alpha   90.00
_cell.angle_beta   90.00
_cell.angle_gamma   90.00
#
_symmetry.space_group_name_H-M   'P 1'
#
loop_
_entity.id
_entity.type
_entity.pdbx_description
1 polymer ?
#
loop_
_entity_poly.entity_id
_entity_poly.type
_entity_poly.pdbx_seq_one_letter_code
_entity_poly.pdbx_strand_id
1 'polypeptide(L)' 'MVGQPERAMVSVCLMESGNPPEEHDELIELVASDENGFLSLFSQQQLQEFMLFEREYRLSQLELQEELSSS' A
#
# COMPACT_ATOMS: atom_id res chain seq x y z
N MET A 1 -19.62 -10.13 5.11
CA MET A 1 -18.23 -9.95 5.55
C MET A 1 -18.02 -8.45 5.72
N VAL A 2 -18.03 -7.97 6.97
CA VAL A 2 -17.75 -6.57 7.27
C VAL A 2 -16.24 -6.41 7.17
N GLY A 3 -15.77 -5.64 6.18
CA GLY A 3 -14.36 -5.25 6.09
C GLY A 3 -13.97 -4.56 7.39
N GLN A 4 -12.92 -5.04 8.04
CA GLN A 4 -12.43 -4.48 9.29
C GLN A 4 -12.02 -3.01 9.05
N PRO A 5 -12.58 -2.04 9.80
CA PRO A 5 -12.40 -0.61 9.55
C PRO A 5 -10.98 -0.08 9.79
N GLU A 6 -10.11 -0.89 10.40
CA GLU A 6 -8.75 -0.49 10.76
C GLU A 6 -7.80 -0.45 9.56
N ARG A 7 -8.12 -1.16 8.47
CA ARG A 7 -7.30 -1.19 7.24
C ARG A 7 -7.35 0.11 6.45
N ALA A 8 -8.42 0.88 6.58
CA ALA A 8 -8.59 2.15 5.86
C ALA A 8 -7.86 3.32 6.54
N MET A 9 -7.57 3.26 7.84
CA MET A 9 -7.10 4.45 8.56
C MET A 9 -5.75 4.98 8.04
N VAL A 10 -4.85 4.10 7.63
CA VAL A 10 -3.53 4.51 7.12
C VAL A 10 -3.64 5.16 5.74
N SER A 11 -4.38 4.53 4.82
CA SER A 11 -4.65 5.10 3.49
C SER A 11 -5.46 6.40 3.59
N VAL A 12 -6.38 6.52 4.55
CA VAL A 12 -7.15 7.73 4.82
C VAL A 12 -6.27 8.85 5.36
N CYS A 13 -5.39 8.60 6.34
CA CYS A 13 -4.47 9.63 6.85
C CYS A 13 -3.48 10.11 5.77
N LEU A 14 -3.03 9.22 4.89
CA LEU A 14 -2.19 9.58 3.73
C LEU A 14 -2.95 10.42 2.71
N MET A 15 -4.20 10.08 2.41
CA MET A 15 -5.06 10.85 1.50
C MET A 15 -5.43 12.23 2.07
N GLU A 16 -5.63 12.33 3.40
CA GLU A 16 -5.90 13.59 4.11
C GLU A 16 -4.67 14.52 4.17
N SER A 17 -3.46 14.00 3.92
CA SER A 17 -2.22 14.81 3.88
C SER A 17 -2.07 15.67 2.61
N GLY A 18 -2.98 15.51 1.63
CA GLY A 18 -3.04 16.34 0.43
C GLY A 18 -2.07 15.93 -0.69
N ASN A 19 -1.25 14.89 -0.50
CA ASN A 19 -0.46 14.24 -1.54
C ASN A 19 -0.71 12.73 -1.47
N PRO A 20 -1.80 12.20 -2.07
CA PRO A 20 -1.90 10.77 -2.26
C PRO A 20 -0.71 10.35 -3.14
N PRO A 21 0.17 9.44 -2.68
CA PRO A 21 1.23 8.93 -3.52
C PRO A 21 0.57 8.30 -4.75
N GLU A 22 0.90 8.83 -5.93
CA GLU A 22 0.38 8.34 -7.21
C GLU A 22 0.96 6.95 -7.52
N GLU A 23 2.04 6.56 -6.85
CA GLU A 23 2.74 5.29 -7.02
C GLU A 23 2.88 4.55 -5.68
N HIS A 24 2.45 3.28 -5.66
CA HIS A 24 2.59 2.37 -4.51
C HIS A 24 4.06 2.20 -4.05
N ASP A 25 5.01 2.43 -4.96
CA ASP A 25 6.44 2.38 -4.66
C ASP A 25 6.83 3.52 -3.68
N GLU A 26 6.18 4.69 -3.74
CA GLU A 26 6.38 5.79 -2.80
C GLU A 26 5.78 5.49 -1.41
N LEU A 27 4.67 4.73 -1.35
CA LEU A 27 4.09 4.27 -0.07
C LEU A 27 5.02 3.28 0.64
N ILE A 28 5.62 2.37 -0.12
CA ILE A 28 6.57 1.40 0.43
C ILE A 28 7.80 2.13 0.97
N GLU A 29 8.36 3.07 0.20
CA GLU A 29 9.50 3.88 0.63
C GLU A 29 9.17 4.71 1.88
N LEU A 30 8.00 5.35 1.91
CA LEU A 30 7.54 6.15 3.04
C LEU A 30 7.37 5.32 4.32
N VAL A 31 6.79 4.11 4.22
CA VAL A 31 6.64 3.22 5.36
C VAL A 31 8.00 2.70 5.81
N ALA A 32 8.84 2.25 4.87
CA ALA A 32 10.12 1.59 5.14
C ALA A 32 11.24 2.54 5.58
N SER A 33 11.09 3.84 5.34
CA SER A 33 12.09 4.82 5.72
C SER A 33 12.13 5.05 7.23
N ASP A 34 13.32 4.88 7.80
CA ASP A 34 13.58 5.01 9.24
C ASP A 34 13.45 6.48 9.70
N GLU A 35 13.64 7.44 8.81
CA GLU A 35 13.51 8.89 9.10
C GLU A 35 12.10 9.29 9.55
N ASN A 36 11.08 8.60 9.04
CA ASN A 36 9.67 8.93 9.28
C ASN A 36 9.13 8.19 10.52
N GLY A 37 9.82 7.13 10.96
CA GLY A 37 9.42 6.28 12.07
C GLY A 37 8.10 5.51 11.83
N PHE A 38 7.54 5.52 10.62
CA PHE A 38 6.22 4.96 10.34
C PHE A 38 6.17 3.45 10.49
N LEU A 39 7.25 2.73 10.19
CA LEU A 39 7.39 1.30 10.50
C LEU A 39 6.95 0.94 11.93
N SER A 40 7.23 1.80 12.91
CA SER A 40 6.89 1.57 14.32
C SER A 40 5.40 1.70 14.65
N LEU A 41 4.62 2.32 13.76
CA LEU A 41 3.17 2.48 13.92
C LEU A 41 2.40 1.19 13.57
N PHE A 42 3.06 0.23 12.93
CA PHE A 42 2.46 -1.02 12.52
C PHE A 42 2.91 -2.17 13.42
N SER A 43 1.95 -3.00 13.81
CA SER A 43 2.26 -4.34 14.30
C SER A 43 2.88 -5.18 13.19
N GLN A 44 3.61 -6.24 13.58
CA GLN A 44 4.16 -7.19 12.61
C GLN A 44 3.09 -7.80 11.70
N GLN A 45 1.90 -8.07 12.23
CA GLN A 45 0.78 -8.57 11.43
C GLN A 45 0.33 -7.54 10.39
N GLN A 46 0.19 -6.28 10.77
CA GLN A 46 -0.19 -5.22 9.83
C GLN A 46 0.86 -5.02 8.74
N LEU A 47 2.16 -5.15 9.06
CA LEU A 47 3.22 -5.12 8.05
C LEU A 47 3.15 -6.32 7.09
N GLN A 48 2.87 -7.53 7.60
CA GLN A 48 2.68 -8.70 6.76
C GLN A 48 1.47 -8.53 5.83
N GLU A 49 0.35 -8.04 6.35
CA GLU A 49 -0.85 -7.75 5.55
C GLU A 49 -0.58 -6.68 4.50
N PHE A 50 0.17 -5.63 4.84
CA PHE A 50 0.60 -4.59 3.91
C PHE A 50 1.45 -5.17 2.77
N MET A 51 2.48 -5.98 3.08
CA MET A 51 3.31 -6.62 2.06
C MET A 51 2.50 -7.56 1.15
N LEU A 52 1.53 -8.30 1.69
CA LEU A 52 0.66 -9.15 0.90
C LEU A 52 -0.22 -8.33 -0.03
N PHE A 53 -0.80 -7.24 0.46
CA PHE A 53 -1.61 -6.34 -0.35
C PHE A 53 -0.82 -5.74 -1.51
N GLU A 54 0.38 -5.22 -1.23
CA GLU A 54 1.27 -4.64 -2.23
C GLU A 54 1.65 -5.66 -3.32
N ARG A 55 1.94 -6.90 -2.92
CA ARG A 55 2.23 -7.99 -3.88
C ARG A 55 1.05 -8.25 -4.81
N GLU A 56 -0.16 -8.38 -4.28
CA GLU A 56 -1.35 -8.66 -5.09
C GLU A 56 -1.65 -7.48 -6.04
N TYR A 57 -1.46 -6.24 -5.58
CA TYR A 57 -1.57 -5.06 -6.44
C TYR A 57 -0.56 -5.11 -7.60
N ARG A 58 0.72 -5.36 -7.33
CA ARG A 58 1.75 -5.48 -8.38
C ARG A 58 1.44 -6.60 -9.37
N LEU A 59 0.92 -7.73 -8.91
CA LEU A 59 0.48 -8.82 -9.78
C LEU A 59 -0.66 -8.37 -10.70
N SER A 60 -1.69 -7.71 -10.18
CA SER A 60 -2.80 -7.20 -11.00
C SER A 60 -2.35 -6.17 -12.05
N GLN A 61 -1.36 -5.32 -11.71
CA GLN A 61 -0.80 -4.35 -12.65
C GLN A 61 -0.03 -5.04 -13.78
N LEU A 62 0.71 -6.11 -13.48
CA LEU A 62 1.41 -6.91 -14.50
C LEU A 62 0.42 -7.64 -15.41
N GLU A 63 -0.62 -8.26 -14.85
CA GLU A 63 -1.68 -8.92 -15.62
C GLU A 63 -2.37 -7.93 -16.58
N LEU A 64 -2.73 -6.74 -16.08
CA LEU A 64 -3.32 -5.69 -16.91
C LEU A 64 -2.36 -5.22 -18.02
N GLN A 65 -1.08 -5.06 -17.71
CA GLN A 65 -0.08 -4.66 -18.70
C GLN A 65 0.10 -5.73 -19.80
N GLU A 66 0.09 -7.02 -19.46
CA GLU A 66 0.14 -8.11 -20.42
C GLU A 66 -1.09 -8.14 -21.33
N GLU A 67 -2.29 -7.92 -20.78
CA GLU A 67 -3.54 -7.82 -21.54
C GLU A 67 -3.51 -6.66 -22.55
N LEU A 68 -3.04 -5.48 -22.12
CA LEU A 68 -2.91 -4.30 -22.96
C LEU A 68 -1.83 -4.45 -24.04
N SER A 69 -0.75 -5.18 -23.76
CA SER A 69 0.35 -5.43 -24.71
C SER A 69 -0.01 -6.50 -25.75
N SER A 70 -1.04 -7.30 -25.49
CA SER A 70 -1.53 -8.35 -26.37
C SER A 70 -2.70 -7.90 -27.28
N SER A 71 -3.13 -6.64 -27.19
CA SER A 71 -4.23 -6.04 -27.97
C SER A 71 -3.76 -5.21 -29.17
#